data_AF-A0A932DTP0-F1
#
_entry.id   AF-A0A932DTP0-F1
#
_cell.length_a   1.000
_cell.length_b   1.000
_cell.length_c   1.000
_cell.angle_alpha   90.00
_cell.angle_beta   90.00
_cell.angle_gamma   90.00
#
_symmetry.space_group_name_H-M   'P 1'
#
loop_
_entity.id
_entity.type
_entity.pdbx_description
1 polymer ?
#
loop_
_entity_poly.entity_id
_entity_poly.type
_entity_poly.pdbx_seq_one_letter_code
_entity_poly.pdbx_strand_id
1 'polypeptide(L)'
;MPWDPAQYLKFAGHRLRPAVDLLSRIDVATPAEVYDLGAGAGNVTRLLRERWPNARITGVDESQEMLAKAAAGAPEIVWQRADLATWRPPRPADVIYSNAALHWLGDHDRLFPGLLSALAPGGVLAVQMPRNFSAPSHTAIAEAVRGGPWRTRLEPLLRPAPVS
;
A
#
# COMPACT_ATOMS: atom_id res chain seq x y z
N MET A 1 -15.10 -15.01 -14.26
CA MET A 1 -14.79 -14.06 -15.35
C MET A 1 -13.29 -13.83 -15.35
N PRO A 2 -12.58 -13.93 -16.48
CA PRO A 2 -11.16 -13.62 -16.52
C PRO A 2 -10.96 -12.12 -16.35
N TRP A 3 -9.92 -11.76 -15.61
CA TRP A 3 -9.48 -10.39 -15.32
C TRP A 3 -9.08 -9.67 -16.60
N ASP A 4 -9.53 -8.41 -16.78
CA ASP A 4 -9.23 -7.57 -17.95
C ASP A 4 -8.21 -6.45 -17.61
N PRO A 5 -6.98 -6.52 -18.14
CA PRO A 5 -5.97 -5.49 -17.96
C PRO A 5 -6.34 -4.13 -18.59
N ALA A 6 -7.17 -4.10 -19.64
CA ALA A 6 -7.59 -2.85 -20.29
C ALA A 6 -8.58 -2.05 -19.43
N GLN A 7 -9.49 -2.73 -18.72
CA GLN A 7 -10.31 -2.11 -17.67
C GLN A 7 -9.47 -1.61 -16.48
N TYR A 8 -8.40 -2.32 -16.13
CA TYR A 8 -7.49 -1.91 -15.05
C TYR A 8 -6.79 -0.58 -15.37
N LEU A 9 -6.35 -0.39 -16.61
CA LEU A 9 -5.67 0.83 -17.08
C LEU A 9 -6.62 2.02 -17.29
N LYS A 10 -7.88 1.78 -17.68
CA LYS A 10 -8.88 2.84 -17.94
C LYS A 10 -9.18 3.74 -16.73
N PHE A 11 -8.95 3.26 -15.51
CA PHE A 11 -9.15 4.02 -14.26
C PHE A 11 -7.83 4.35 -13.53
N ALA A 12 -6.67 4.11 -14.14
CA ALA A 12 -5.37 4.30 -13.50
C ALA A 12 -5.17 5.73 -12.96
N GLY A 13 -5.61 6.76 -13.71
CA GLY A 13 -5.51 8.16 -13.28
C GLY A 13 -6.31 8.47 -12.01
N HIS A 14 -7.56 8.01 -11.91
CA HIS A 14 -8.38 8.20 -10.69
C HIS A 14 -7.86 7.38 -9.51
N ARG A 15 -7.26 6.21 -9.76
CA ARG A 15 -6.69 5.34 -8.73
C ARG A 15 -5.34 5.84 -8.20
N LEU A 16 -4.58 6.56 -9.02
CA LEU A 16 -3.29 7.13 -8.63
C LEU A 16 -3.44 8.46 -7.88
N ARG A 17 -4.57 9.16 -8.00
CA ARG A 17 -4.74 10.48 -7.38
C ARG A 17 -4.47 10.50 -5.85
N PRO A 18 -5.00 9.56 -5.04
CA PRO A 18 -4.66 9.53 -3.62
C PRO A 18 -3.15 9.34 -3.35
N ALA A 19 -2.47 8.58 -4.22
CA ALA A 19 -1.04 8.34 -4.12
C ALA A 19 -0.25 9.61 -4.45
N VAL A 20 -0.61 10.31 -5.52
CA VAL A 20 0.03 11.58 -5.92
C VAL A 20 -0.21 12.66 -4.88
N ASP A 21 -1.43 12.76 -4.35
CA ASP A 21 -1.79 13.72 -3.30
C ASP A 21 -0.97 13.44 -2.04
N LEU A 22 -0.85 12.18 -1.59
CA LEU A 22 0.00 11.80 -0.46
C LEU A 22 1.47 12.14 -0.73
N LEU A 23 1.99 11.77 -1.90
CA LEU A 23 3.36 12.05 -2.29
C LEU A 23 3.63 13.55 -2.18
N SER A 24 2.76 14.42 -2.71
CA SER A 24 2.92 15.88 -2.66
C SER A 24 3.05 16.48 -1.26
N ARG A 25 2.66 15.75 -0.19
CA ARG A 25 2.76 16.19 1.20
C ARG A 25 4.09 15.86 1.88
N ILE A 26 4.97 15.09 1.23
CA ILE A 26 6.26 14.72 1.79
C ILE A 26 7.25 15.85 1.53
N ASP A 27 7.79 16.45 2.59
CA ASP A 27 8.72 17.59 2.53
C ASP A 27 10.20 17.19 2.61
N VAL A 28 10.51 15.95 2.19
CA VAL A 28 11.89 15.45 2.09
C VAL A 28 12.41 15.72 0.69
N ALA A 29 13.31 16.70 0.56
CA ALA A 29 13.82 17.14 -0.73
C ALA A 29 14.74 16.09 -1.40
N THR A 30 15.67 15.53 -0.63
CA THR A 30 16.73 14.65 -1.14
C THR A 30 16.92 13.40 -0.25
N PRO A 31 15.94 12.49 -0.19
CA PRO A 31 16.12 11.23 0.55
C PRO A 31 17.18 10.37 -0.13
N ALA A 32 17.90 9.57 0.66
CA ALA A 32 18.84 8.55 0.19
C ALA A 32 18.19 7.16 0.16
N GLU A 33 17.37 6.81 1.16
CA GLU A 33 16.73 5.50 1.30
C GLU A 33 15.20 5.62 1.39
N VAL A 34 14.50 5.06 0.39
CA VAL A 34 13.04 5.13 0.27
C VAL A 34 12.47 3.71 0.10
N TYR A 35 11.43 3.41 0.88
CA TYR A 35 10.72 2.13 0.81
C TYR A 35 9.24 2.35 0.45
N ASP A 36 8.73 1.60 -0.51
CA ASP A 36 7.31 1.57 -0.89
C ASP A 36 6.69 0.24 -0.44
N LEU A 37 5.85 0.29 0.60
CA LEU A 37 5.23 -0.90 1.20
C LEU A 37 3.89 -1.20 0.54
N GLY A 38 3.78 -2.42 -0.01
CA GLY A 38 2.66 -2.85 -0.84
C GLY A 38 2.76 -2.28 -2.24
N ALA A 39 3.97 -2.35 -2.81
CA ALA A 39 4.31 -1.73 -4.09
C ALA A 39 3.53 -2.30 -5.28
N GLY A 40 3.00 -3.51 -5.16
CA GLY A 40 2.25 -4.18 -6.21
C GLY A 40 3.03 -4.27 -7.52
N ALA A 41 2.40 -3.87 -8.63
CA ALA A 41 3.02 -3.86 -9.96
C ALA A 41 3.94 -2.65 -10.22
N GLY A 42 4.23 -1.84 -9.18
CA GLY A 42 5.22 -0.77 -9.22
C GLY A 42 4.72 0.58 -9.73
N ASN A 43 3.41 0.78 -9.90
CA ASN A 43 2.87 2.03 -10.46
C ASN A 43 3.27 3.27 -9.65
N VAL A 44 3.20 3.20 -8.31
CA VAL A 44 3.58 4.32 -7.44
C VAL A 44 5.09 4.35 -7.21
N THR A 45 5.73 3.19 -7.10
CA THR A 45 7.19 3.10 -6.91
C THR A 45 7.96 3.79 -8.05
N ARG A 46 7.46 3.72 -9.29
CA ARG A 46 8.03 4.47 -10.42
C ARG A 46 7.90 5.99 -10.24
N LEU A 47 6.77 6.48 -9.73
CA LEU A 47 6.61 7.90 -9.41
C LEU A 47 7.58 8.35 -8.30
N LEU A 48 7.85 7.49 -7.30
CA LEU A 48 8.86 7.75 -6.28
C LEU A 48 10.28 7.83 -6.92
N ARG A 49 10.58 6.93 -7.86
CA ARG A 49 11.85 6.91 -8.60
C ARG A 49 12.02 8.13 -9.52
N GLU A 50 10.94 8.63 -10.12
CA GLU A 50 10.93 9.86 -10.92
C GLU A 50 11.16 11.09 -10.03
N ARG A 51 10.49 11.14 -8.87
CA ARG A 51 10.61 12.26 -7.92
C ARG A 51 12.00 12.35 -7.31
N TRP A 52 12.58 11.22 -6.89
CA TRP A 52 13.86 11.17 -6.21
C TRP A 52 14.86 10.31 -6.98
N PRO A 53 15.43 10.85 -8.08
CA PRO A 53 16.18 10.02 -9.01
C PRO A 53 17.53 9.53 -8.50
N ASN A 54 18.04 10.14 -7.44
CA ASN A 54 19.30 9.77 -6.78
C ASN A 54 19.07 8.91 -5.53
N ALA A 55 17.82 8.72 -5.10
CA ALA A 55 17.49 7.88 -3.97
C ALA A 55 17.52 6.41 -4.37
N ARG A 56 17.90 5.55 -3.43
CA ARG A 56 17.69 4.12 -3.57
C ARG A 56 16.25 3.80 -3.19
N ILE A 57 15.45 3.46 -4.20
CA ILE A 57 14.04 3.09 -4.03
C ILE A 57 13.93 1.56 -3.91
N THR A 58 13.23 1.08 -2.89
CA THR A 58 12.89 -0.34 -2.73
C THR A 58 11.38 -0.53 -2.66
N GLY A 59 10.80 -1.24 -3.63
CA GLY A 59 9.41 -1.69 -3.58
C GLY A 59 9.30 -3.02 -2.85
N VAL A 60 8.44 -3.08 -1.83
CA VAL A 60 8.22 -4.26 -0.99
C VAL A 60 6.81 -4.77 -1.18
N ASP A 61 6.65 -6.07 -1.47
CA ASP A 61 5.34 -6.71 -1.62
C ASP A 61 5.41 -8.19 -1.24
N GLU A 62 4.30 -8.80 -0.83
CA GLU A 62 4.24 -10.24 -0.53
C GLU A 62 4.13 -11.09 -1.81
N SER A 63 3.58 -10.51 -2.88
CA SER A 63 3.26 -11.20 -4.13
C SER A 63 4.45 -11.24 -5.08
N GLN A 64 5.03 -12.43 -5.24
CA GLN A 64 6.09 -12.68 -6.22
C GLN A 64 5.65 -12.33 -7.66
N GLU A 65 4.38 -12.57 -8.00
CA GLU A 65 3.85 -12.29 -9.34
C GLU A 65 3.82 -10.78 -9.63
N MET A 66 3.40 -9.98 -8.65
CA MET A 66 3.34 -8.52 -8.78
C MET A 66 4.75 -7.93 -8.89
N LEU A 67 5.69 -8.41 -8.07
CA LEU A 67 7.09 -7.99 -8.14
C LEU A 67 7.76 -8.37 -9.46
N ALA A 68 7.46 -9.54 -10.03
CA ALA A 68 7.98 -9.92 -11.35
C ALA A 68 7.50 -8.96 -12.44
N LYS A 69 6.22 -8.56 -12.41
CA LYS A 69 5.65 -7.55 -13.32
C LYS A 69 6.29 -6.17 -13.11
N ALA A 70 6.53 -5.80 -11.86
CA ALA A 70 7.15 -4.52 -11.50
C ALA A 70 8.59 -4.44 -12.01
N ALA A 71 9.40 -5.48 -11.76
CA ALA A 71 10.79 -5.58 -12.17
C ALA A 71 10.97 -5.53 -13.70
N ALA A 72 10.07 -6.14 -14.46
CA ALA A 72 10.12 -6.09 -15.92
C ALA A 72 9.96 -4.66 -16.48
N GLY A 73 9.23 -3.78 -15.77
CA GLY A 73 8.97 -2.40 -16.20
C GLY A 73 9.86 -1.34 -15.55
N ALA A 74 10.65 -1.69 -14.54
CA ALA A 74 11.54 -0.78 -13.80
C ALA A 74 12.69 -1.57 -13.14
N PRO A 75 13.65 -2.07 -13.94
CA PRO A 75 14.78 -2.88 -13.45
C PRO A 75 15.77 -2.09 -12.57
N GLU A 76 15.74 -0.76 -12.62
CA GLU A 76 16.57 0.13 -11.81
C GLU A 76 16.07 0.27 -10.36
N ILE A 77 14.85 -0.16 -10.06
CA ILE A 77 14.27 -0.18 -8.72
C ILE A 77 14.58 -1.52 -8.06
N VAL A 78 14.84 -1.50 -6.75
CA VAL A 78 15.03 -2.72 -5.97
C VAL A 78 13.67 -3.29 -5.61
N TRP A 79 13.42 -4.55 -5.94
CA TRP A 79 12.17 -5.24 -5.65
C TRP A 79 12.41 -6.32 -4.60
N GLN A 80 11.71 -6.23 -3.47
CA GLN A 80 11.88 -7.12 -2.34
C GLN A 80 10.58 -7.84 -2.02
N ARG A 81 10.61 -9.18 -2.01
CA ARG A 81 9.51 -9.97 -1.48
C ARG A 81 9.60 -10.03 0.04
N ALA A 82 8.56 -9.60 0.74
CA ALA A 82 8.46 -9.73 2.18
C ALA A 82 7.01 -9.64 2.68
N ASP A 83 6.75 -10.23 3.85
CA ASP A 83 5.53 -9.99 4.62
C ASP A 83 5.62 -8.62 5.31
N LEU A 84 4.70 -7.72 4.96
CA LEU A 84 4.66 -6.36 5.49
C LEU A 84 4.36 -6.29 7.00
N ALA A 85 3.72 -7.31 7.58
CA ALA A 85 3.42 -7.34 9.01
C ALA A 85 4.69 -7.46 9.86
N THR A 86 5.71 -8.13 9.33
CA THR A 86 6.97 -8.42 10.02
C THR A 86 8.18 -7.73 9.40
N TRP A 87 8.03 -7.13 8.21
CA TRP A 87 9.11 -6.47 7.50
C TRP A 87 9.74 -5.32 8.29
N ARG A 88 11.07 -5.20 8.16
CA ARG A 88 11.87 -4.07 8.63
C ARG A 88 12.85 -3.67 7.54
N PRO A 89 13.13 -2.36 7.36
CA PRO A 89 14.10 -1.96 6.38
C PRO A 89 15.51 -2.37 6.82
N PRO A 90 16.38 -2.78 5.88
CA PRO A 90 17.76 -3.13 6.19
C PRO A 90 18.62 -1.91 6.61
N ARG A 91 18.13 -0.69 6.35
CA ARG A 91 18.78 0.58 6.71
C ARG A 91 17.73 1.59 7.20
N PRO A 92 18.09 2.55 8.07
CA PRO A 92 17.18 3.62 8.45
C PRO A 92 16.59 4.30 7.21
N ALA A 93 15.27 4.48 7.21
CA ALA A 93 14.55 5.00 6.06
C ALA A 93 14.36 6.52 6.16
N ASP A 94 14.67 7.25 5.08
CA ASP A 94 14.31 8.66 4.99
C ASP A 94 12.82 8.82 4.64
N VAL A 95 12.29 7.89 3.84
CA VAL A 95 10.86 7.82 3.53
C VAL A 95 10.39 6.37 3.54
N ILE A 96 9.35 6.10 4.33
CA ILE A 96 8.51 4.91 4.18
C ILE A 96 7.18 5.39 3.62
N TYR A 97 6.87 4.94 2.41
CA TYR A 97 5.65 5.25 1.70
C TYR A 97 4.75 4.01 1.65
N SER A 98 3.45 4.17 1.81
CA SER A 98 2.48 3.11 1.52
C SER A 98 1.14 3.69 1.07
N ASN A 99 0.66 3.23 -0.08
CA ASN A 99 -0.64 3.64 -0.61
C ASN A 99 -1.54 2.42 -0.82
N ALA A 100 -2.68 2.41 -0.13
CA ALA A 100 -3.71 1.38 -0.25
C ALA A 100 -3.20 -0.06 0.00
N ALA A 101 -2.28 -0.25 0.95
CA ALA A 101 -1.77 -1.57 1.32
C ALA A 101 -1.99 -1.93 2.79
N LEU A 102 -1.61 -1.07 3.75
CA LEU A 102 -1.56 -1.47 5.17
C LEU A 102 -2.93 -1.80 5.79
N HIS A 103 -4.05 -1.38 5.17
CA HIS A 103 -5.40 -1.74 5.60
C HIS A 103 -5.72 -3.24 5.43
N TRP A 104 -4.92 -3.98 4.66
CA TRP A 104 -5.02 -5.43 4.56
C TRP A 104 -4.43 -6.14 5.79
N LEU A 105 -3.61 -5.44 6.58
CA LEU A 105 -2.93 -5.96 7.77
C LEU A 105 -3.74 -5.68 9.04
N GLY A 106 -3.60 -6.55 10.04
CA GLY A 106 -4.07 -6.32 11.42
C GLY A 106 -2.99 -5.69 12.30
N ASP A 107 -3.23 -5.65 13.62
CA ASP A 107 -2.27 -5.25 14.66
C ASP A 107 -1.55 -3.91 14.38
N HIS A 108 -2.31 -2.90 13.95
CA HIS A 108 -1.77 -1.58 13.59
C HIS A 108 -1.08 -0.87 14.77
N ASP A 109 -1.49 -1.19 16.00
CA ASP A 109 -0.87 -0.76 17.25
C ASP A 109 0.58 -1.23 17.40
N ARG A 110 0.96 -2.33 16.73
CA ARG A 110 2.35 -2.83 16.68
C ARG A 110 3.06 -2.46 15.39
N LEU A 111 2.33 -2.47 14.27
CA LEU A 111 2.86 -2.16 12.94
C LEU A 111 3.42 -0.74 12.87
N PHE A 112 2.62 0.27 13.22
CA PHE A 112 3.01 1.67 13.04
C PHE A 112 4.18 2.09 13.94
N PRO A 113 4.24 1.73 15.24
CA PRO A 113 5.43 1.97 16.04
C PRO A 113 6.69 1.30 15.47
N GLY A 114 6.55 0.07 14.93
CA GLY A 114 7.63 -0.62 14.24
C GLY A 114 8.16 0.17 13.03
N LEU A 115 7.28 0.64 12.16
CA LEU A 115 7.65 1.45 10.99
C LEU A 115 8.25 2.80 11.38
N LEU A 116 7.68 3.50 12.36
CA LEU A 116 8.21 4.77 12.87
C LEU A 116 9.60 4.61 13.48
N SER A 117 9.84 3.52 14.23
CA SER A 117 11.15 3.25 14.84
C SER A 117 12.26 2.96 13.83
N ALA A 118 11.89 2.64 12.59
CA ALA A 118 12.81 2.33 11.51
C ALA A 118 13.19 3.55 10.64
N LEU A 119 12.63 4.73 10.94
CA LEU A 119 12.96 5.96 10.24
C LEU A 119 14.32 6.51 10.68
N ALA A 120 15.05 7.11 9.76
CA ALA A 120 16.18 7.96 10.07
C ALA A 120 15.72 9.23 10.82
N PRO A 121 16.60 9.96 11.53
CA PRO A 121 16.27 11.27 12.07
C PRO A 121 15.74 12.21 10.97
N GLY A 122 14.53 12.75 11.15
CA GLY A 122 13.85 13.58 10.15
C GLY A 122 13.15 12.80 9.02
N GLY A 123 13.16 11.46 9.08
CA GLY A 123 12.47 10.61 8.13
C GLY A 123 10.95 10.70 8.23
N VAL A 124 10.26 10.32 7.15
CA VAL A 124 8.80 10.44 7.02
C VAL A 124 8.16 9.07 6.80
N LEU A 125 7.12 8.79 7.58
CA LEU A 125 6.15 7.73 7.28
C LEU A 125 4.90 8.37 6.64
N ALA A 126 4.64 8.03 5.38
CA ALA A 126 3.51 8.53 4.61
C ALA A 126 2.59 7.36 4.23
N VAL A 127 1.36 7.36 4.75
CA VAL A 127 0.41 6.25 4.59
C VAL A 127 -0.95 6.76 4.15
N GLN A 128 -1.48 6.17 3.08
CA GLN A 128 -2.84 6.36 2.62
C GLN A 128 -3.58 5.02 2.69
N MET A 129 -4.74 5.02 3.34
CA MET A 129 -5.62 3.86 3.42
C MET A 129 -7.06 4.26 3.06
N PRO A 130 -7.84 3.38 2.40
CA PRO A 130 -9.26 3.61 2.19
C PRO A 130 -9.99 3.64 3.53
N ARG A 131 -10.91 4.60 3.69
CA ARG A 131 -11.84 4.67 4.83
C ARG A 131 -13.28 4.62 4.32
N ASN A 132 -13.64 3.51 3.68
CA ASN A 132 -14.95 3.29 3.05
C ASN A 132 -15.84 2.29 3.83
N PHE A 133 -15.40 1.81 5.00
CA PHE A 133 -16.15 0.85 5.82
C PHE A 133 -17.56 1.33 6.19
N SER A 134 -17.76 2.65 6.34
CA SER A 134 -19.06 3.27 6.62
C SER A 134 -19.78 3.80 5.37
N ALA A 135 -19.24 3.61 4.17
CA ALA A 135 -19.89 4.05 2.94
C ALA A 135 -21.20 3.28 2.73
N PRO A 136 -22.26 3.91 2.20
CA PRO A 136 -23.58 3.27 2.04
C PRO A 136 -23.55 1.92 1.31
N SER A 137 -22.64 1.75 0.35
CA SER A 137 -22.47 0.48 -0.35
C SER A 137 -21.93 -0.63 0.56
N HIS A 138 -21.01 -0.32 1.47
CA HIS A 138 -20.38 -1.30 2.35
C HIS A 138 -21.30 -1.65 3.51
N THR A 139 -22.05 -0.67 4.04
CA THR A 139 -23.08 -0.93 5.06
C THR A 139 -24.22 -1.77 4.50
N ALA A 140 -24.70 -1.47 3.28
CA ALA A 140 -25.74 -2.28 2.62
C ALA A 140 -25.31 -3.73 2.36
N ILE A 141 -24.05 -3.97 1.97
CA ILE A 141 -23.50 -5.33 1.84
C ILE A 141 -23.51 -6.04 3.19
N ALA A 142 -23.06 -5.38 4.26
CA ALA A 142 -23.04 -5.98 5.60
C ALA A 142 -24.45 -6.29 6.12
N GLU A 143 -25.41 -5.40 5.89
CA GLU A 143 -26.82 -5.59 6.23
C GLU A 143 -27.43 -6.78 5.46
N ALA A 144 -27.19 -6.86 4.14
CA ALA A 144 -27.66 -7.97 3.32
C ALA A 144 -27.06 -9.32 3.72
N VAL A 145 -25.79 -9.34 4.15
CA VAL A 145 -25.15 -10.55 4.69
C VAL A 145 -25.80 -10.97 6.01
N ARG A 146 -26.04 -10.03 6.93
CA ARG A 146 -26.60 -10.31 8.25
C ARG A 146 -28.09 -10.67 8.21
N GLY A 147 -28.85 -10.11 7.27
CA GLY A 147 -30.28 -10.35 7.12
C GLY A 147 -30.66 -11.54 6.24
N GLY A 148 -29.68 -12.18 5.57
CA GLY A 148 -29.93 -13.21 4.57
C GLY A 148 -29.71 -14.66 5.05
N PRO A 149 -30.24 -15.65 4.32
CA PRO A 149 -30.06 -17.07 4.65
C PRO A 149 -28.60 -17.57 4.51
N TRP A 150 -27.73 -16.77 3.91
CA TRP A 150 -26.28 -17.02 3.73
C TRP A 150 -25.41 -16.53 4.90
N ARG A 151 -26.01 -15.96 5.96
CA ARG A 151 -25.30 -15.34 7.08
C ARG A 151 -24.18 -16.22 7.65
N THR A 152 -24.47 -17.47 7.98
CA THR A 152 -23.51 -18.41 8.59
C THR A 152 -22.25 -18.61 7.74
N ARG A 153 -22.35 -18.48 6.42
CA ARG A 153 -21.24 -18.63 5.49
C ARG A 153 -20.46 -17.34 5.25
N LEU A 154 -21.15 -16.19 5.23
CA LEU A 154 -20.57 -14.92 4.77
C LEU A 154 -20.18 -13.97 5.91
N GLU A 155 -20.83 -14.04 7.07
CA GLU A 155 -20.52 -13.19 8.22
C GLU A 155 -19.06 -13.32 8.69
N PRO A 156 -18.43 -14.52 8.75
CA PRO A 156 -17.01 -14.64 9.09
C PRO A 156 -16.05 -13.99 8.09
N LEU A 157 -16.51 -13.69 6.87
CA LEU A 157 -15.71 -13.06 5.81
C LEU A 157 -15.84 -11.53 5.81
N LEU A 158 -16.77 -10.97 6.59
CA LEU A 158 -16.89 -9.53 6.76
C LEU A 158 -15.66 -9.01 7.51
N ARG A 159 -15.02 -7.97 6.96
CA ARG A 159 -13.89 -7.32 7.61
C ARG A 159 -14.37 -6.16 8.46
N PRO A 160 -14.07 -6.15 9.77
CA PRO A 160 -14.31 -4.96 10.60
C PRO A 160 -13.38 -3.83 10.15
N ALA A 161 -13.72 -2.59 10.55
CA ALA A 161 -12.82 -1.47 10.35
C ALA A 161 -11.51 -1.75 11.12
N PRO A 162 -10.33 -1.62 10.48
CA PRO A 162 -9.04 -1.89 11.11
C PRO A 162 -8.65 -0.81 12.13
N VAL A 163 -9.39 0.30 12.16
CA VAL A 163 -9.20 1.42 13.10
C VAL A 163 -10.54 1.67 13.79
N SER A 164 -10.54 1.56 15.12
CA SER A 164 -11.69 1.82 16.01
C SER A 164 -11.83 3.30 16.31
#